data_AF-D4M5A4-F1
#
_entry.id   AF-D4M5A4-F1
#
_cell.length_a   1.000
_cell.length_b   1.000
_cell.length_c   1.000
_cell.angle_alpha   90.00
_cell.angle_beta   90.00
_cell.angle_gamma   90.00
#
_symmetry.space_group_name_H-M   'P 1'
#
loop_
_entity.id
_entity.type
_entity.pdbx_description
1 polymer ?
#
loop_
_entity_poly.entity_id
_entity_poly.type
_entity_poly.pdbx_seq_one_letter_code
_entity_poly.pdbx_strand_id
1 'polypeptide(L)'
;MLKASFSRRNNFRTVKGDKKVVCFQDASLDGIKEIIEGERWCEIPQRYQEFGIQIDKRMLFSEGARPVIYDGKEIFQFISKDIYWRVVNLDLNSNKMKCLDWTHECEWRIPGDVTIIRFPFRVIVKTEEYKKRLLKEDVAKRLDLKEKDIIVFEEAIT
;
A
#
# COMPACT_ATOMS: atom_id res chain seq x y z
N MET A 1 8.32 3.91 12.29
CA MET A 1 7.73 2.56 12.41
C MET A 1 6.37 2.60 11.75
N LEU A 2 6.09 1.70 10.81
CA LEU A 2 4.76 1.52 10.23
C LEU A 2 3.96 0.60 11.15
N LYS A 3 2.77 1.06 11.55
CA LYS A 3 1.91 0.32 12.49
C LYS A 3 0.98 -0.61 11.74
N ALA A 4 0.97 -1.87 12.12
CA ALA A 4 0.06 -2.86 11.58
C ALA A 4 -1.36 -2.60 12.08
N SER A 5 -2.32 -2.81 11.18
CA SER A 5 -3.73 -2.70 11.49
C SER A 5 -4.54 -3.76 10.74
N PHE A 6 -5.84 -3.79 10.98
CA PHE A 6 -6.74 -4.50 10.08
C PHE A 6 -7.06 -3.54 8.94
N SER A 7 -6.56 -3.84 7.74
CA SER A 7 -6.94 -3.10 6.53
C SER A 7 -8.47 -3.10 6.39
N ARG A 8 -9.00 -1.93 6.04
CA ARG A 8 -10.43 -1.66 5.92
C ARG A 8 -10.72 -0.98 4.58
N ARG A 9 -11.80 -1.40 3.92
CA ARG A 9 -12.36 -0.74 2.74
C ARG A 9 -13.84 -0.48 3.00
N ASN A 10 -14.28 0.77 2.89
CA ASN A 10 -15.65 1.18 3.23
C ASN A 10 -16.09 0.74 4.64
N ASN A 11 -15.21 0.91 5.64
CA ASN A 11 -15.40 0.43 7.02
C ASN A 11 -15.47 -1.10 7.21
N PHE A 12 -15.34 -1.90 6.14
CA PHE A 12 -15.28 -3.35 6.23
C PHE A 12 -13.85 -3.86 6.30
N ARG A 13 -13.57 -4.76 7.24
CA ARG A 13 -12.28 -5.42 7.36
C ARG A 13 -12.00 -6.31 6.14
N THR A 14 -10.89 -6.06 5.46
CA THR A 14 -10.45 -6.85 4.29
C THR A 14 -9.44 -7.92 4.64
N VAL A 15 -8.65 -7.74 5.70
CA VAL A 15 -7.73 -8.76 6.23
C VAL A 15 -8.51 -9.88 6.90
N LYS A 16 -8.23 -11.14 6.57
CA LYS A 16 -8.88 -12.30 7.20
C LYS A 16 -8.00 -12.91 8.29
N GLY A 17 -8.58 -13.76 9.14
CA GLY A 17 -7.88 -14.34 10.30
C GLY A 17 -7.79 -13.37 11.48
N ASP A 18 -6.68 -13.40 12.20
CA ASP A 18 -6.43 -12.64 13.44
C ASP A 18 -5.20 -11.71 13.38
N LYS A 19 -4.34 -11.87 12.37
CA LYS A 19 -3.14 -11.05 12.21
C LYS A 19 -3.46 -9.66 11.67
N LYS A 20 -2.91 -8.63 12.34
CA LYS A 20 -2.80 -7.27 11.78
C LYS A 20 -1.62 -7.22 10.81
N VAL A 21 -1.73 -6.37 9.79
CA VAL A 21 -0.72 -6.26 8.73
C VAL A 21 -0.38 -4.80 8.44
N VAL A 22 0.82 -4.59 7.90
CA VAL A 22 1.14 -3.41 7.08
C VAL A 22 0.93 -3.78 5.63
N CYS A 23 0.22 -2.92 4.89
CA CYS A 23 -0.07 -3.11 3.47
C CYS A 23 0.86 -2.22 2.63
N PHE A 24 1.29 -2.75 1.49
CA PHE A 24 2.05 -2.05 0.45
C PHE A 24 1.36 -2.25 -0.88
N GLN A 25 1.66 -1.39 -1.85
CA GLN A 25 1.19 -1.52 -3.23
C GLN A 25 2.40 -1.72 -4.13
N ASP A 26 2.29 -2.71 -5.01
CA ASP A 26 3.28 -3.02 -6.03
C ASP A 26 2.80 -2.47 -7.37
N ALA A 27 2.74 -1.14 -7.45
CA ALA A 27 2.25 -0.39 -8.60
C ALA A 27 3.28 0.66 -9.04
N SER A 28 3.27 1.01 -10.33
CA SER A 28 4.01 2.16 -10.84
C SER A 28 3.41 3.47 -10.31
N LEU A 29 4.14 4.57 -10.42
CA LEU A 29 3.62 5.89 -10.05
C LEU A 29 2.41 6.27 -10.90
N ASP A 30 2.38 5.88 -12.18
CA ASP A 30 1.19 6.02 -13.04
C ASP A 30 0.00 5.19 -12.53
N GLY A 31 0.21 3.94 -12.13
CA GLY A 31 -0.86 3.13 -11.54
C GLY A 31 -1.39 3.71 -10.23
N ILE A 32 -0.51 4.30 -9.41
CA ILE A 32 -0.92 5.04 -8.22
C ILE A 32 -1.71 6.30 -8.60
N LYS A 33 -1.32 7.02 -9.66
CA LYS A 33 -2.06 8.18 -10.18
C LYS A 33 -3.48 7.78 -10.60
N GLU A 34 -3.62 6.70 -11.35
CA GLU A 34 -4.93 6.17 -11.77
C GLU A 34 -5.81 5.82 -10.57
N ILE A 35 -5.25 5.20 -9.52
CA ILE A 35 -5.98 4.93 -8.28
C ILE A 35 -6.44 6.23 -7.62
N ILE A 36 -5.53 7.20 -7.44
CA ILE A 36 -5.82 8.49 -6.81
C ILE A 36 -6.92 9.24 -7.57
N GLU A 37 -6.83 9.30 -8.90
CA GLU A 37 -7.82 9.95 -9.76
C GLU A 37 -9.15 9.20 -9.77
N GLY A 38 -9.13 7.87 -9.83
CA GLY A 38 -10.31 7.02 -9.76
C GLY A 38 -11.11 7.24 -8.48
N GLU A 39 -10.44 7.39 -7.32
CA GLU A 39 -11.11 7.72 -6.05
C GLU A 39 -11.84 9.08 -6.11
N ARG A 40 -11.21 10.09 -6.75
CA ARG A 40 -11.81 11.42 -6.94
C ARG A 40 -13.04 11.36 -7.85
N TRP A 41 -12.92 10.66 -8.98
CA TRP A 41 -13.99 10.54 -9.98
C TRP A 41 -15.20 9.79 -9.46
N CYS A 42 -14.97 8.77 -8.64
CA CYS A 42 -16.03 7.98 -8.03
C CYS A 42 -16.66 8.64 -6.78
N GLU A 43 -16.21 9.86 -6.42
CA GLU A 43 -16.67 10.61 -5.24
C GLU A 43 -16.61 9.77 -3.94
N ILE A 44 -15.62 8.89 -3.85
CA ILE A 44 -15.37 8.10 -2.64
C ILE A 44 -14.33 8.81 -1.75
N PRO A 45 -14.30 8.52 -0.44
CA PRO A 45 -13.29 9.11 0.43
C PRO A 45 -11.87 8.88 -0.11
N GLN A 46 -11.10 9.96 -0.27
CA GLN A 46 -9.72 9.90 -0.73
C GLN A 46 -8.87 9.16 0.32
N ARG A 47 -8.37 7.97 -0.03
CA ARG A 47 -7.50 7.15 0.82
C ARG A 47 -6.05 7.29 0.40
N TYR A 48 -5.81 7.31 -0.91
CA TYR A 48 -4.47 7.44 -1.47
C TYR A 48 -4.17 8.90 -1.78
N GLN A 49 -2.94 9.33 -1.51
CA GLN A 49 -2.45 10.67 -1.81
C GLN A 49 -1.11 10.56 -2.52
N GLU A 50 -0.66 11.66 -3.11
CA GLU A 50 0.63 11.80 -3.81
C GLU A 50 1.82 11.84 -2.82
N PHE A 51 1.74 11.07 -1.73
CA PHE A 51 2.74 10.95 -0.67
C PHE A 51 2.91 9.49 -0.28
N GLY A 52 4.13 9.09 0.03
CA GLY A 52 4.38 7.69 0.39
C GLY A 52 5.83 7.38 0.72
N ILE A 53 6.09 6.09 0.94
CA ILE A 53 7.43 5.54 1.16
C ILE A 53 7.58 4.36 0.20
N GLN A 54 8.62 4.39 -0.63
CA GLN A 54 8.98 3.30 -1.53
C GLN A 54 10.10 2.48 -0.92
N ILE A 55 9.95 1.16 -0.93
CA ILE A 55 10.93 0.20 -0.38
C ILE A 55 11.24 -0.85 -1.47
N ASP A 56 12.49 -1.33 -1.53
CA ASP A 56 12.84 -2.42 -2.44
C ASP A 56 12.04 -3.69 -2.10
N LYS A 57 11.32 -4.19 -3.10
CA LYS A 57 10.43 -5.35 -2.99
C LYS A 57 11.15 -6.62 -2.55
N ARG A 58 12.41 -6.82 -2.95
CA ARG A 58 13.22 -7.98 -2.54
C ARG A 58 13.49 -7.95 -1.04
N MET A 59 13.72 -6.75 -0.49
CA MET A 59 13.93 -6.58 0.95
C MET A 59 12.65 -6.79 1.76
N LEU A 60 11.52 -6.27 1.28
CA LEU A 60 10.22 -6.59 1.88
C LEU A 60 9.95 -8.10 1.87
N PHE A 61 10.24 -8.78 0.75
CA PHE A 61 10.05 -10.21 0.63
C PHE A 61 10.93 -11.01 1.61
N SER A 62 12.20 -10.62 1.79
CA SER A 62 13.11 -11.28 2.74
C SER A 62 12.66 -11.14 4.20
N GLU A 63 11.83 -10.13 4.50
CA GLU A 63 11.32 -9.88 5.86
C GLU A 63 9.91 -10.46 6.07
N GLY A 64 9.42 -11.26 5.11
CA GLY A 64 8.17 -12.00 5.23
C GLY A 64 6.97 -11.33 4.58
N ALA A 65 7.16 -10.21 3.86
CA ALA A 65 6.09 -9.66 3.05
C ALA A 65 5.72 -10.62 1.91
N ARG A 66 4.44 -10.75 1.61
CA ARG A 66 3.93 -11.61 0.55
C ARG A 66 2.83 -10.90 -0.23
N PRO A 67 2.65 -11.21 -1.53
CA PRO A 67 1.50 -10.74 -2.28
C PRO A 67 0.21 -11.31 -1.68
N VAL A 68 -0.84 -10.50 -1.76
CA VAL A 68 -2.22 -10.89 -1.46
C VAL A 68 -2.71 -11.96 -2.44
N ILE A 69 -3.61 -12.80 -1.95
CA ILE A 69 -4.34 -13.81 -2.74
C ILE A 69 -5.75 -13.27 -2.93
N TYR A 70 -6.15 -13.04 -4.18
CA TYR A 70 -7.48 -12.57 -4.54
C TYR A 70 -8.34 -13.77 -4.92
N ASP A 71 -9.30 -14.13 -4.08
CA ASP A 71 -10.16 -15.30 -4.33
C ASP A 71 -11.49 -15.18 -3.57
N GLY A 72 -12.43 -16.07 -3.88
CA GLY A 72 -13.70 -16.23 -3.19
C GLY A 72 -13.57 -16.89 -1.82
N LYS A 73 -14.69 -17.03 -1.11
CA LYS A 73 -14.71 -17.62 0.25
C LYS A 73 -14.32 -19.11 0.27
N GLU A 74 -14.45 -19.80 -0.84
CA GLU A 74 -14.15 -21.24 -0.93
C GLU A 74 -12.66 -21.53 -0.64
N ILE A 75 -11.75 -20.58 -0.91
CA ILE A 75 -10.31 -20.77 -0.71
C ILE A 75 -9.94 -21.15 0.72
N PHE A 76 -10.73 -20.72 1.71
CA PHE A 76 -10.47 -21.02 3.14
C PHE A 76 -10.57 -22.51 3.47
N GLN A 77 -11.15 -23.33 2.59
CA GLN A 77 -11.19 -24.79 2.74
C GLN A 77 -9.87 -25.45 2.32
N PHE A 78 -9.06 -24.77 1.49
CA PHE A 78 -7.87 -25.33 0.86
C PHE A 78 -6.55 -24.77 1.40
N ILE A 79 -6.60 -23.68 2.17
CA ILE A 79 -5.41 -23.03 2.73
C ILE A 79 -5.42 -23.04 4.24
N SER A 80 -4.23 -23.03 4.84
CA SER A 80 -4.09 -22.96 6.28
C SER A 80 -4.47 -21.57 6.84
N LYS A 81 -5.03 -21.56 8.06
CA LYS A 81 -5.46 -20.36 8.79
C LYS A 81 -4.33 -19.35 8.99
N ASP A 82 -3.09 -19.83 9.08
CA ASP A 82 -1.89 -19.03 9.29
C ASP A 82 -1.59 -18.03 8.15
N ILE A 83 -2.14 -18.26 6.95
CA ILE A 83 -2.00 -17.40 5.77
C ILE A 83 -3.27 -16.66 5.37
N TYR A 84 -4.36 -16.73 6.16
CA TYR A 84 -5.62 -16.02 5.87
C TYR A 84 -5.42 -14.51 5.73
N TRP A 85 -4.43 -13.94 6.43
CA TRP A 85 -4.09 -12.52 6.32
C TRP A 85 -3.67 -12.09 4.91
N ARG A 86 -3.33 -13.03 4.03
CA ARG A 86 -3.05 -12.78 2.61
C ARG A 86 -4.31 -12.70 1.77
N VAL A 87 -5.45 -13.22 2.22
CA VAL A 87 -6.64 -13.30 1.37
C VAL A 87 -7.39 -11.97 1.33
N VAL A 88 -7.81 -11.58 0.12
CA VAL A 88 -8.80 -10.53 -0.14
C VAL A 88 -9.91 -11.15 -0.96
N ASN A 89 -11.15 -10.88 -0.57
CA ASN A 89 -12.30 -11.38 -1.30
C ASN A 89 -12.36 -10.76 -2.70
N LEU A 90 -12.42 -11.61 -3.71
CA LEU A 90 -12.72 -11.28 -5.10
C LEU A 90 -14.08 -11.88 -5.46
N ASP A 91 -14.98 -11.05 -5.99
CA ASP A 91 -16.28 -11.51 -6.49
C ASP A 91 -16.65 -10.75 -7.77
N LEU A 92 -16.37 -11.39 -8.90
CA LEU A 92 -16.68 -10.90 -10.24
C LEU A 92 -18.08 -11.32 -10.71
N ASN A 93 -18.72 -12.29 -10.04
CA ASN A 93 -20.05 -12.80 -10.39
C ASN A 93 -21.18 -12.03 -9.69
N SER A 94 -20.84 -11.13 -8.77
CA SER A 94 -21.78 -10.25 -8.09
C SER A 94 -22.58 -9.41 -9.10
N ASN A 95 -23.86 -9.76 -9.29
CA ASN A 95 -24.87 -9.00 -10.03
C ASN A 95 -25.25 -7.65 -9.38
N LYS A 96 -24.56 -7.24 -8.30
CA LYS A 96 -24.69 -5.89 -7.76
C LYS A 96 -23.92 -4.94 -8.68
N MET A 97 -24.40 -3.71 -8.87
CA MET A 97 -23.77 -2.64 -9.68
C MET A 97 -22.29 -2.32 -9.36
N LYS A 98 -21.66 -3.02 -8.41
CA LYS A 98 -20.23 -2.96 -8.09
C LYS A 98 -19.71 -4.38 -7.93
N CYS A 99 -18.87 -4.84 -8.86
CA CYS A 99 -18.04 -6.02 -8.64
C CYS A 99 -17.10 -5.75 -7.46
N LEU A 100 -16.78 -6.78 -6.68
CA LEU A 100 -15.79 -6.66 -5.61
C LEU A 100 -14.42 -7.06 -6.18
N ASP A 101 -13.75 -6.10 -6.83
CA ASP A 101 -12.43 -6.29 -7.42
C ASP A 101 -11.44 -5.25 -6.88
N TRP A 102 -10.35 -5.75 -6.28
CA TRP A 102 -9.24 -4.96 -5.73
C TRP A 102 -7.89 -5.42 -6.30
N THR A 103 -7.90 -6.19 -7.40
CA THR A 103 -6.69 -6.75 -8.01
C THR A 103 -5.75 -5.65 -8.53
N HIS A 104 -6.31 -4.54 -8.99
CA HIS A 104 -5.58 -3.35 -9.43
C HIS A 104 -4.69 -2.71 -8.33
N GLU A 105 -5.00 -2.93 -7.04
CA GLU A 105 -4.15 -2.39 -5.96
C GLU A 105 -2.82 -3.16 -5.82
N CYS A 106 -2.66 -4.31 -6.49
CA CYS A 106 -1.45 -5.15 -6.44
C CYS A 106 -0.91 -5.28 -5.01
N GLU A 107 -1.78 -5.62 -4.06
CA GLU A 107 -1.52 -5.46 -2.63
C GLU A 107 -0.49 -6.49 -2.13
N TRP A 108 0.47 -6.00 -1.35
CA TRP A 108 1.41 -6.81 -0.57
C TRP A 108 1.17 -6.59 0.92
N ARG A 109 1.38 -7.63 1.72
CA ARG A 109 1.18 -7.57 3.18
C ARG A 109 2.37 -8.15 3.92
N ILE A 110 2.64 -7.61 5.10
CA ILE A 110 3.50 -8.20 6.11
C ILE A 110 2.77 -8.21 7.46
N PRO A 111 2.71 -9.35 8.17
CA PRO A 111 2.12 -9.40 9.51
C PRO A 111 2.96 -8.64 10.53
N GLY A 112 2.30 -7.84 11.38
CA GLY A 112 2.96 -7.07 12.45
C GLY A 112 3.58 -5.74 12.00
N ASP A 113 4.02 -4.96 12.99
CA ASP A 113 4.61 -3.63 12.77
C ASP A 113 5.93 -3.73 11.97
N VAL A 114 6.19 -2.75 11.10
CA VAL A 114 7.40 -2.71 10.27
C VAL A 114 8.30 -1.56 10.67
N THR A 115 9.58 -1.86 10.84
CA THR A 115 10.59 -0.88 11.22
C THR A 115 11.40 -0.46 9.99
N ILE A 116 11.15 0.76 9.51
CA ILE A 116 11.69 1.28 8.24
C ILE A 116 13.21 1.51 8.28
N ILE A 117 13.83 1.64 9.46
CA ILE A 117 15.29 1.82 9.58
C ILE A 117 16.11 0.63 9.07
N ARG A 118 15.47 -0.51 8.77
CA ARG A 118 16.14 -1.69 8.20
C ARG A 118 16.38 -1.60 6.69
N PHE A 119 15.71 -0.68 5.98
CA PHE A 119 15.73 -0.65 4.52
C PHE A 119 16.23 0.70 4.00
N PRO A 120 17.01 0.74 2.89
CA PRO A 120 17.00 1.90 2.02
C PRO A 120 15.56 2.10 1.52
N PHE A 121 15.01 3.27 1.79
CA PHE A 121 13.70 3.68 1.31
C PHE A 121 13.82 5.02 0.59
N ARG A 122 12.85 5.31 -0.27
CA ARG A 122 12.65 6.65 -0.83
C ARG A 122 11.36 7.24 -0.30
N VAL A 123 11.32 8.56 -0.19
CA VAL A 123 10.11 9.29 0.18
C VAL A 123 9.47 9.82 -1.08
N ILE A 124 8.17 9.60 -1.24
CA ILE A 124 7.38 10.18 -2.33
C ILE A 124 6.70 11.42 -1.76
N VAL A 125 6.82 12.54 -2.48
CA VAL A 125 6.15 13.80 -2.16
C VAL A 125 5.47 14.35 -3.40
N LYS A 126 4.39 15.12 -3.20
CA LYS A 126 3.56 15.59 -4.31
C LYS A 126 4.32 16.47 -5.31
N THR A 127 4.97 17.52 -4.82
CA THR A 127 5.61 18.57 -5.63
C THR A 127 7.04 18.87 -5.17
N GLU A 128 7.81 19.57 -5.99
CA GLU A 128 9.12 20.11 -5.62
C GLU A 128 9.06 21.06 -4.42
N GLU A 129 7.94 21.78 -4.23
CA GLU A 129 7.75 22.59 -3.03
C GLU A 129 7.72 21.71 -1.77
N TYR A 130 7.00 20.59 -1.81
CA TYR A 130 6.98 19.63 -0.70
C TYR A 130 8.34 18.99 -0.44
N LYS A 131 9.11 18.69 -1.49
CA LYS A 131 10.50 18.22 -1.35
C LYS A 131 11.37 19.22 -0.60
N LYS A 132 11.35 20.49 -1.03
CA LYS A 132 12.10 21.59 -0.38
C LYS A 132 11.66 21.80 1.07
N ARG A 133 10.37 21.65 1.37
CA ARG A 133 9.84 21.71 2.74
C ARG A 133 10.35 20.55 3.59
N LEU A 134 10.21 19.31 3.10
CA LEU A 134 10.65 18.10 3.80
C LEU A 134 12.12 18.16 4.19
N LEU A 135 13.00 18.61 3.28
CA LEU A 135 14.44 18.71 3.53
C LEU A 135 14.82 19.69 4.65
N LYS A 136 13.94 20.64 5.00
CA LYS A 136 14.15 21.60 6.10
C LYS A 136 13.71 21.05 7.46
N GLU A 137 12.85 20.03 7.47
CA GLU A 137 12.32 19.42 8.69
C GLU A 137 13.39 18.64 9.46
N ASP A 138 13.28 18.62 10.79
CA ASP A 138 14.25 17.92 11.65
C ASP A 138 14.23 16.40 11.43
N VAL A 139 13.09 15.85 10.98
CA VAL A 139 13.01 14.43 10.61
C VAL A 139 13.91 14.09 9.43
N ALA A 140 14.03 14.99 8.43
CA ALA A 140 14.90 14.76 7.29
C ALA A 140 16.37 14.80 7.69
N LYS A 141 16.76 15.74 8.57
CA LYS A 141 18.11 15.80 9.14
C LYS A 141 18.43 14.54 9.96
N ARG A 142 17.51 14.10 10.81
CA ARG A 142 17.68 12.89 11.64
C ARG A 142 17.84 11.62 10.82
N LEU A 143 17.19 11.55 9.66
CA LEU A 143 17.24 10.42 8.74
C LEU A 143 18.34 10.57 7.68
N ASP A 144 19.12 11.66 7.70
CA ASP A 144 20.10 12.04 6.68
C ASP A 144 19.56 12.00 5.24
N LEU A 145 18.28 12.35 5.05
CA LEU A 145 17.63 12.31 3.73
C LEU A 145 18.31 13.29 2.77
N LYS A 146 18.68 12.81 1.58
CA LYS A 146 19.20 13.62 0.48
C LYS A 146 18.17 13.78 -0.61
N GLU A 147 18.38 14.74 -1.51
CA GLU A 147 17.48 14.98 -2.65
C GLU A 147 17.25 13.72 -3.50
N LYS A 148 18.29 12.90 -3.71
CA LYS A 148 18.21 11.63 -4.46
C LYS A 148 17.30 10.57 -3.81
N ASP A 149 16.99 10.73 -2.53
CA ASP A 149 16.16 9.81 -1.76
C ASP A 149 14.68 10.24 -1.78
N ILE A 150 14.36 11.35 -2.45
CA ILE A 150 13.02 11.91 -2.57
C ILE A 150 12.58 11.85 -4.03
N ILE A 151 11.41 11.25 -4.26
CA ILE A 151 10.72 11.21 -5.54
C ILE A 151 9.64 12.29 -5.53
N VAL A 152 9.64 13.16 -6.53
CA VAL A 152 8.53 14.10 -6.76
C VAL A 152 7.51 13.42 -7.66
N PHE A 153 6.31 13.20 -7.11
CA PHE A 153 5.26 12.41 -7.75
C PHE A 153 4.84 13.02 -9.08
N GLU A 154 4.53 14.33 -9.13
CA GLU A 154 4.07 15.00 -10.35
C GLU A 154 5.11 14.97 -11.48
N GLU A 155 6.40 15.12 -11.15
CA GLU A 155 7.48 15.06 -12.14
C GLU A 155 7.72 13.64 -12.66
N ALA A 156 7.45 12.62 -11.86
CA ALA A 156 7.73 11.23 -12.20
C ALA A 156 6.64 10.57 -13.06
N ILE A 157 5.50 11.23 -13.25
CA ILE A 157 4.34 10.79 -14.06
C ILE A 157 4.12 11.69 -15.29
N THR A 158 5.10 12.54 -15.63
CA THR A 158 5.05 13.47 -16.79
C THR A 158 5.64 12.83 -18.04
#